data_AF-A0A5B0VW04-F1
#
_entry.id   AF-A0A5B0VW04-F1
#
_cell.length_a   1.000
_cell.length_b   1.000
_cell.length_c   1.000
_cell.angle_alpha   90.00
_cell.angle_beta   90.00
_cell.angle_gamma   90.00
#
_symmetry.space_group_name_H-M   'P 1'
#
loop_
_entity.id
_entity.type
_entity.pdbx_description
1 polymer ?
#
loop_
_entity_poly.entity_id
_entity_poly.type
_entity_poly.pdbx_seq_one_letter_code
_entity_poly.pdbx_strand_id
1 'polypeptide(L)'
;KDFATRSHIDLYFQKQGITPRIAIEANSISTIVEIVRRGRLATLLPDVIAHEQAGLYSIAIRPTLPQRNAVLLWRRGAYRSAASQAFANLITHRFDVHQESDDF
;
A
#
# COMPACT_ATOMS: atom_id res chain seq x y z
N LYS A 1 16.47 -5.17 -5.24
CA LYS A 1 16.18 -4.60 -3.90
C LYS A 1 14.91 -3.80 -4.09
N ASP A 2 13.76 -4.46 -4.09
CA ASP A 2 12.58 -3.88 -4.74
C ASP A 2 11.43 -3.73 -3.76
N PHE A 3 11.14 -2.48 -3.42
CA PHE A 3 9.91 -2.13 -2.72
C PHE A 3 8.77 -2.17 -3.74
N ALA A 4 7.93 -3.21 -3.69
CA ALA A 4 6.86 -3.43 -4.67
C ALA A 4 5.95 -2.20 -4.85
N THR A 5 5.71 -1.42 -3.78
CA THR A 5 4.99 -0.13 -3.86
C THR A 5 5.68 0.86 -4.79
N ARG A 6 7.00 1.07 -4.60
CA ARG A 6 7.78 1.99 -5.41
C ARG A 6 7.84 1.56 -6.87
N SER A 7 8.13 0.28 -7.14
CA SER A 7 8.22 -0.22 -8.52
C SER A 7 6.92 -0.03 -9.30
N HIS A 8 5.74 -0.19 -8.67
CA HIS A 8 4.47 0.08 -9.37
C HIS A 8 4.21 1.56 -9.59
N ILE A 9 4.62 2.44 -8.67
CA ILE A 9 4.51 3.88 -8.86
C ILE A 9 5.40 4.31 -10.04
N ASP A 10 6.62 3.77 -10.12
CA ASP A 10 7.54 4.06 -11.22
C ASP A 10 6.97 3.57 -12.56
N LEU A 11 6.39 2.36 -12.60
CA LEU A 11 5.68 1.84 -13.78
C LEU A 11 4.48 2.70 -14.18
N TYR A 12 3.72 3.20 -13.20
CA TYR A 12 2.61 4.11 -13.46
C TYR A 12 3.12 5.40 -14.11
N PHE A 13 4.14 6.04 -13.54
CA PHE A 13 4.73 7.24 -14.12
C PHE A 13 5.31 7.02 -15.51
N GLN A 14 6.01 5.90 -15.72
CA GLN A 14 6.55 5.53 -17.02
C GLN A 14 5.44 5.40 -18.09
N LYS A 15 4.33 4.73 -17.76
CA LYS A 15 3.18 4.59 -18.67
C LYS A 15 2.50 5.91 -19.00
N GLN A 16 2.60 6.91 -18.11
CA GLN A 16 2.09 8.25 -18.32
C GLN A 16 3.11 9.20 -18.98
N GLY A 17 4.33 8.74 -19.27
CA GLY A 17 5.41 9.60 -19.80
C GLY A 17 5.91 10.64 -18.80
N ILE A 18 5.74 10.40 -17.50
CA ILE A 18 6.13 11.31 -16.41
C ILE A 18 7.50 10.88 -15.87
N THR A 19 8.43 11.83 -15.78
CA THR A 19 9.73 11.64 -15.10
C THR A 19 9.74 12.48 -13.82
N PRO A 20 9.41 11.91 -12.66
CA PRO A 20 9.37 12.66 -11.41
C PRO A 20 10.80 13.02 -10.95
N ARG A 21 10.96 14.21 -10.37
CA ARG A 21 12.20 14.59 -9.67
C ARG A 21 12.17 14.01 -8.26
N ILE A 22 12.97 12.98 -8.01
CA ILE A 22 13.10 12.37 -6.69
C ILE A 22 14.06 13.19 -5.83
N ALA A 23 13.52 13.92 -4.85
CA ALA A 23 14.34 14.74 -3.94
C ALA A 23 14.99 13.91 -2.82
N ILE A 24 14.26 12.91 -2.29
CA ILE A 24 14.68 12.08 -1.16
C ILE A 24 14.08 10.68 -1.33
N GLU A 25 14.81 9.64 -0.91
CA GLU A 25 14.30 8.29 -0.72
C GLU A 25 14.52 7.83 0.72
N ALA A 26 13.52 7.15 1.29
CA ALA A 26 13.61 6.54 2.62
C ALA A 26 12.88 5.19 2.63
N ASN A 27 13.30 4.29 3.51
CA ASN A 27 12.76 2.93 3.66
C ASN A 27 11.73 2.80 4.78
N SER A 28 11.22 3.91 5.30
CA SER A 28 10.20 3.96 6.35
C SER A 28 9.10 4.96 6.01
N ILE A 29 7.85 4.51 6.12
CA ILE A 29 6.66 5.37 5.93
C ILE A 29 6.66 6.51 6.95
N SER A 30 7.00 6.25 8.22
CA SER A 30 7.02 7.29 9.26
C SER A 30 8.03 8.39 8.94
N THR A 31 9.20 8.03 8.42
CA THR A 31 10.23 8.99 7.98
C THR A 31 9.73 9.84 6.81
N ILE A 32 9.10 9.21 5.81
CA ILE A 32 8.50 9.93 4.68
C ILE A 32 7.41 10.91 5.15
N VAL A 33 6.53 10.47 6.06
CA VAL A 33 5.47 11.31 6.64
C VAL A 33 6.06 12.53 7.33
N GLU A 34 7.10 12.38 8.17
CA GLU A 34 7.73 13.50 8.86
C GLU A 34 8.46 14.47 7.91
N ILE A 35 9.12 13.96 6.87
CA ILE A 35 9.77 14.78 5.84
C ILE A 35 8.73 15.66 5.12
N VAL A 36 7.60 15.06 4.73
CA VAL A 36 6.52 15.79 4.05
C VAL A 36 5.87 16.81 4.99
N ARG A 37 5.58 16.41 6.24
CA ARG A 37 4.95 17.26 7.25
C ARG A 37 5.76 18.53 7.55
N ARG A 38 7.08 18.41 7.63
CA ARG A 38 7.98 19.52 8.03
C ARG A 38 8.59 20.26 6.85
N GLY A 39 8.39 19.77 5.63
CA GLY A 39 9.04 20.26 4.43
C GLY A 39 8.06 20.78 3.38
N ARG A 40 8.60 21.08 2.20
CA ARG A 40 7.84 21.46 0.99
C ARG A 40 7.95 20.37 -0.07
N LEU A 41 7.68 19.14 0.34
CA LEU A 41 7.73 17.95 -0.50
C LEU A 41 6.37 17.26 -0.51
N ALA A 42 6.14 16.40 -1.50
CA ALA A 42 4.97 15.54 -1.58
C ALA A 42 5.42 14.09 -1.75
N THR A 43 4.52 13.17 -1.41
CA THR A 43 4.78 11.73 -1.53
C THR A 43 3.54 11.01 -2.05
N LEU A 44 3.74 9.82 -2.60
CA LEU A 44 2.69 8.89 -2.98
C LEU A 44 2.61 7.77 -1.95
N LEU A 45 1.50 7.73 -1.21
CA LEU A 45 1.19 6.75 -0.19
C LEU A 45 -0.29 6.33 -0.30
N PRO A 46 -0.66 5.14 0.20
CA PRO A 46 -2.06 4.79 0.42
C PRO A 46 -2.82 5.89 1.18
N ASP A 47 -4.01 6.23 0.70
CA ASP A 47 -4.82 7.36 1.20
C ASP A 47 -5.12 7.25 2.72
N VAL A 48 -5.30 6.02 3.21
CA VAL A 48 -5.52 5.72 4.64
C VAL A 48 -4.44 6.30 5.55
N ILE A 49 -3.19 6.41 5.08
CA ILE A 49 -2.10 6.99 5.87
C ILE A 49 -2.30 8.50 6.05
N ALA A 50 -2.81 9.21 5.03
CA ALA A 50 -3.06 10.64 5.15
C ALA A 50 -4.20 10.94 6.13
N HIS A 51 -5.26 10.11 6.15
CA HIS A 51 -6.39 10.27 7.06
C HIS A 51 -6.02 10.09 8.54
N GLU A 52 -5.02 9.25 8.84
CA GLU A 52 -4.56 9.01 10.21
C GLU A 52 -3.56 10.05 10.73
N GLN A 53 -3.10 10.98 9.88
CA GLN A 53 -1.98 11.88 10.20
C GLN A 53 -2.40 13.34 10.14
N ALA A 54 -2.53 13.98 11.31
CA ALA A 54 -2.81 15.41 11.39
C ALA A 54 -1.76 16.23 10.62
N GLY A 55 -2.19 17.24 9.85
CA GLY A 55 -1.28 18.11 9.10
C GLY A 55 -0.79 17.53 7.77
N LEU A 56 -1.28 16.36 7.36
CA LEU A 56 -1.20 15.90 5.97
C LEU A 56 -2.54 16.11 5.27
N TYR A 57 -2.47 16.41 3.97
CA TYR A 57 -3.64 16.53 3.11
C TYR A 57 -3.46 15.61 1.91
N SER A 58 -4.48 14.81 1.63
CA SER A 58 -4.50 13.93 0.46
C SER A 58 -4.96 14.68 -0.77
N ILE A 59 -4.28 14.44 -1.90
CA ILE A 59 -4.63 15.00 -3.20
C ILE A 59 -4.89 13.83 -4.14
N ALA A 60 -6.11 13.77 -4.68
CA ALA A 60 -6.49 12.73 -5.63
C ALA A 60 -5.69 12.85 -6.94
N ILE A 61 -5.16 11.72 -7.42
CA ILE A 61 -4.36 11.64 -8.65
C ILE A 61 -5.25 11.21 -9.81
N ARG A 62 -5.04 11.84 -10.97
CA ARG A 62 -5.74 11.53 -12.22
C ARG A 62 -4.73 11.28 -13.35
N PRO A 63 -4.87 10.18 -14.13
CA PRO A 63 -5.78 9.05 -13.89
C PRO A 63 -5.47 8.36 -12.56
N THR A 64 -6.43 7.61 -12.00
CA THR A 64 -6.20 6.91 -10.72
C THR A 64 -5.10 5.87 -10.87
N LEU A 65 -4.26 5.70 -9.84
CA LEU A 65 -3.31 4.60 -9.83
C LEU A 65 -4.07 3.26 -9.84
N PRO A 66 -3.52 2.20 -10.47
CA PRO A 66 -4.10 0.87 -10.39
C PRO A 66 -4.33 0.46 -8.93
N GLN A 67 -5.57 0.09 -8.62
CA GLN A 67 -5.93 -0.38 -7.29
C GLN A 67 -5.19 -1.67 -6.97
N ARG A 68 -4.87 -1.86 -5.68
CA ARG A 68 -4.31 -3.10 -5.17
C ARG A 68 -5.26 -3.71 -4.16
N ASN A 69 -5.48 -5.01 -4.30
CA ASN A 69 -6.27 -5.78 -3.36
C ASN A 69 -5.34 -6.33 -2.29
N ALA A 70 -5.70 -6.11 -1.03
CA ALA A 70 -5.13 -6.86 0.07
C ALA A 70 -5.69 -8.29 0.03
N VAL A 71 -4.82 -9.29 0.22
CA VAL A 71 -5.19 -10.70 0.18
C VAL A 71 -4.64 -11.44 1.40
N LEU A 72 -5.39 -12.42 1.89
CA LEU A 72 -4.89 -13.39 2.88
C LEU A 72 -4.31 -14.59 2.15
N LEU A 73 -3.02 -14.84 2.37
CA LEU A 73 -2.30 -15.95 1.75
C LEU A 73 -2.06 -17.08 2.75
N TRP A 74 -2.14 -18.31 2.25
CA TRP A 74 -1.88 -19.52 3.01
C TRP A 74 -0.89 -20.41 2.27
N ARG A 75 -0.05 -21.13 3.02
CA ARG A 75 0.73 -22.20 2.42
C ARG A 75 -0.20 -23.39 2.15
N ARG A 76 -0.24 -23.85 0.90
CA ARG A 76 -0.99 -25.04 0.49
C ARG A 76 -0.65 -26.24 1.38
N GLY A 77 -1.67 -26.94 1.85
CA GLY A 77 -1.53 -28.13 2.71
C GLY A 77 -1.00 -27.88 4.12
N ALA A 78 -0.78 -26.63 4.54
CA ALA A 78 -0.36 -26.34 5.91
C ALA A 78 -1.54 -26.41 6.88
N TYR A 79 -1.30 -26.98 8.06
CA TYR A 79 -2.27 -26.96 9.16
C TYR A 79 -2.63 -25.51 9.53
N ARG A 80 -3.94 -25.23 9.63
CA ARG A 80 -4.46 -23.94 10.08
C ARG A 80 -4.88 -24.06 11.54
N SER A 81 -4.20 -23.33 12.41
CA SER A 81 -4.57 -23.27 13.82
C SER A 81 -5.93 -22.60 14.02
N ALA A 82 -6.59 -22.88 15.14
CA ALA A 82 -7.82 -22.19 15.52
C ALA A 82 -7.63 -20.66 15.56
N ALA A 83 -6.48 -20.18 16.06
CA ALA A 83 -6.17 -18.75 16.08
C ALA A 83 -6.04 -18.16 14.67
N SER A 84 -5.39 -18.89 13.75
CA SER A 84 -5.25 -18.45 12.35
C SER A 84 -6.61 -18.36 11.65
N GLN A 85 -7.49 -19.35 11.87
CA GLN A 85 -8.83 -19.32 11.31
C GLN A 85 -9.68 -18.20 11.91
N ALA A 86 -9.59 -17.98 13.23
CA ALA A 86 -10.28 -16.87 13.89
C ALA A 86 -9.81 -15.50 13.37
N PHE A 87 -8.50 -15.32 13.16
CA PHE A 87 -7.95 -14.11 12.56
C PHE A 87 -8.47 -13.91 11.12
N ALA A 88 -8.46 -14.96 10.30
CA ALA A 88 -8.96 -14.92 8.93
C ALA A 88 -10.43 -14.47 8.89
N ASN A 89 -11.25 -15.07 9.75
CA ASN A 89 -12.66 -14.72 9.89
C ASN A 89 -12.83 -13.26 10.33
N LEU A 90 -12.05 -12.79 11.31
CA LEU A 90 -12.13 -11.40 11.78
C LEU A 90 -11.81 -10.40 10.66
N ILE A 91 -10.75 -10.67 9.90
CA ILE A 91 -10.32 -9.78 8.82
C ILE A 91 -11.33 -9.77 7.66
N THR A 92 -11.87 -10.92 7.24
CA THR A 92 -12.85 -10.97 6.15
C THR A 92 -14.21 -10.38 6.52
N HIS A 93 -14.60 -10.40 7.79
CA HIS A 93 -15.82 -9.72 8.24
C HIS A 93 -15.65 -8.20 8.34
N ARG A 94 -14.45 -7.75 8.72
CA ARG A 94 -14.18 -6.33 8.99
C ARG A 94 -13.77 -5.56 7.74
N PHE A 95 -13.15 -6.24 6.79
CA PHE A 95 -12.58 -5.64 5.59
C PHE A 95 -12.96 -6.50 4.37
N ASP A 96 -13.18 -5.85 3.22
CA ASP A 96 -13.42 -6.52 1.94
C ASP A 96 -12.10 -7.13 1.41
N VAL A 97 -11.60 -8.13 2.13
CA VAL A 97 -10.35 -8.82 1.84
C VAL A 97 -10.68 -10.10 1.11
N HIS A 98 -10.25 -10.19 -0.13
CA HIS A 98 -10.36 -11.42 -0.91
C HIS A 98 -9.46 -12.50 -0.30
N GLN A 99 -10.05 -13.67 -0.06
CA GLN A 99 -9.28 -14.89 0.15
C GLN A 99 -9.03 -15.52 -1.21
N GLU A 100 -7.77 -15.65 -1.60
CA GLU A 100 -7.43 -16.54 -2.70
C GLU A 100 -7.52 -17.97 -2.20
N SER A 101 -8.55 -18.69 -2.66
CA SER A 101 -8.67 -20.13 -2.54
C SER A 101 -7.83 -20.81 -3.62
N ASP A 102 -7.05 -21.83 -3.19
CA ASP A 102 -6.22 -22.69 -4.04
C ASP A 102 -7.04 -23.34 -5.17
N ASP A 103 -7.08 -22.73 -6.36
CA ASP A 103 -7.36 -23.38 -7.64
C ASP A 103 -6.21 -23.07 -8.62
N PHE A 104 -5.05 -23.68 -8.36
CA PHE A 104 -3.97 -23.92 -9.34
C PHE A 104 -3.19 -25.17 -8.95
#